data_AF-A0A0H1R365-F1
#
_entry.id   AF-A0A0H1R365-F1
#
_cell.length_a   1.000
_cell.length_b   1.000
_cell.length_c   1.000
_cell.angle_alpha   90.00
_cell.angle_beta   90.00
_cell.angle_gamma   90.00
#
_symmetry.space_group_name_H-M   'P 1'
#
loop_
_entity.id
_entity.type
_entity.pdbx_description
1 polymer ?
#
loop_
_entity_poly.entity_id
_entity_poly.type
_entity_poly.pdbx_seq_one_letter_code
_entity_poly.pdbx_strand_id
1 'polypeptide(L)'
;MPIGRVTQVVDCRESMGMGKGGGLAQRGTISETRSPDVIVIGMSPGRRHVTKPVCDITSGLRREGAEFSVTTLVLNAGSGVPADSPVAGHVLGAYFGLTEKEIAQIEQHKVAILHHGNVRSHVVQKVRFILEHANIKAIVVSQVPIDFEDLAKEGIRTAAVMPPPDRTKTKGIVMDIVSGVTRGQTPGREKLAEVIRAVMKVLKSPT
;
A
#
# COMPACT_ATOMS: atom_id res chain seq x y z
N MET A 1 33.15 -8.24 10.59
CA MET A 1 31.66 -8.13 10.56
C MET A 1 31.31 -6.66 10.39
N PRO A 2 30.81 -6.18 9.25
CA PRO A 2 30.33 -4.80 9.21
C PRO A 2 28.99 -4.76 9.94
N ILE A 3 28.97 -4.09 11.09
CA ILE A 3 27.76 -3.64 11.78
C ILE A 3 27.16 -2.55 10.88
N GLY A 4 26.35 -2.95 9.91
CA GLY A 4 25.69 -2.08 8.93
C GLY A 4 24.17 -1.96 9.15
N ARG A 5 23.65 -2.40 10.30
CA ARG A 5 22.22 -2.22 10.61
C ARG A 5 22.02 -0.81 11.12
N VAL A 6 21.67 0.12 10.23
CA VAL A 6 21.17 1.44 10.64
C VAL A 6 19.98 1.17 11.57
N THR A 7 20.07 1.60 12.82
CA THR A 7 18.99 1.47 13.79
C THR A 7 17.75 2.13 13.22
N GLN A 8 16.72 1.34 12.93
CA GLN A 8 15.41 1.84 12.55
C GLN A 8 14.58 1.93 13.82
N VAL A 9 14.15 3.13 14.17
CA VAL A 9 13.15 3.33 15.22
C VAL A 9 11.84 2.78 14.67
N VAL A 10 11.19 1.89 15.40
CA VAL A 10 9.91 1.29 15.00
C VAL A 10 8.91 1.72 16.05
N ASP A 11 8.20 2.81 15.79
CA ASP A 11 7.15 3.28 16.68
C ASP A 11 5.83 2.51 16.45
N CYS A 12 5.83 1.21 16.73
CA CYS A 12 4.58 0.44 16.66
C CYS A 12 3.80 0.64 17.96
N ARG A 13 2.93 1.68 18.03
CA ARG A 13 1.56 1.61 18.60
C ARG A 13 0.95 2.98 18.99
N GLU A 14 -0.31 3.17 18.58
CA GLU A 14 -1.29 4.01 19.32
C GLU A 14 -2.36 3.14 20.04
N SER A 15 -2.61 1.87 19.63
CA SER A 15 -3.64 1.01 20.24
C SER A 15 -3.49 -0.52 19.99
N MET A 16 -4.29 -1.35 20.68
CA MET A 16 -4.25 -2.84 20.62
C MET A 16 -4.86 -3.44 19.34
N GLY A 17 -4.17 -4.35 18.63
CA GLY A 17 -4.64 -5.03 17.40
C GLY A 17 -5.82 -6.02 17.56
N MET A 18 -6.51 -6.37 16.46
CA MET A 18 -7.66 -7.31 16.42
C MET A 18 -7.39 -8.55 15.55
N GLY A 19 -7.89 -9.74 15.95
CA GLY A 19 -7.94 -10.99 15.15
C GLY A 19 -6.96 -12.11 15.54
N LYS A 20 -7.03 -13.29 14.87
CA LYS A 20 -6.07 -14.40 15.03
C LYS A 20 -4.70 -13.96 14.49
N GLY A 21 -3.65 -14.10 15.30
CA GLY A 21 -2.34 -13.45 15.10
C GLY A 21 -2.24 -12.07 15.77
N GLY A 22 -3.07 -11.83 16.80
CA GLY A 22 -3.35 -10.53 17.41
C GLY A 22 -2.15 -9.59 17.55
N GLY A 23 -2.34 -8.34 17.13
CA GLY A 23 -1.62 -7.22 17.76
C GLY A 23 -0.62 -6.41 16.94
N LEU A 24 -0.47 -6.58 15.62
CA LEU A 24 0.65 -5.91 14.94
C LEU A 24 0.41 -4.45 14.50
N ALA A 25 -0.82 -4.08 14.13
CA ALA A 25 -1.16 -2.68 13.84
C ALA A 25 -2.68 -2.45 13.89
N GLN A 26 -3.09 -1.33 14.49
CA GLN A 26 -4.46 -0.82 14.48
C GLN A 26 -4.65 0.22 13.38
N ARG A 27 -5.90 0.64 13.15
CA ARG A 27 -6.17 1.83 12.34
C ARG A 27 -5.33 3.02 12.86
N GLY A 28 -4.70 3.78 11.97
CA GLY A 28 -3.85 4.91 12.32
C GLY A 28 -2.43 4.56 12.76
N THR A 29 -2.06 3.27 12.82
CA THR A 29 -0.69 2.89 13.21
C THR A 29 0.32 3.32 12.15
N ILE A 30 1.35 4.03 12.57
CA ILE A 30 2.52 4.35 11.74
C ILE A 30 3.77 3.78 12.39
N SER A 31 4.56 3.02 11.64
CA SER A 31 5.93 2.66 12.00
C SER A 31 6.86 3.41 11.07
N GLU A 32 7.23 4.62 11.48
CA GLU A 32 8.08 5.51 10.70
C GLU A 32 9.55 5.13 10.78
N THR A 33 10.33 5.47 9.75
CA THR A 33 11.78 5.27 9.71
C THR A 33 12.50 6.57 9.40
N ARG A 34 13.81 6.64 9.69
CA ARG A 34 14.62 7.88 9.55
C ARG A 34 14.58 8.52 8.17
N SER A 35 14.55 7.72 7.10
CA SER A 35 14.49 8.19 5.72
C SER A 35 13.15 7.77 5.08
N PRO A 36 12.46 8.64 4.36
CA PRO A 36 11.21 8.29 3.70
C PRO A 36 11.48 7.71 2.30
N ASP A 37 12.00 6.49 2.23
CA ASP A 37 12.23 5.84 0.93
C ASP A 37 10.99 5.05 0.47
N VAL A 38 10.53 4.10 1.28
CA VAL A 38 9.39 3.23 0.98
C VAL A 38 8.34 3.36 2.07
N ILE A 39 7.05 3.45 1.69
CA ILE A 39 5.93 3.35 2.62
C ILE A 39 5.02 2.16 2.26
N VAL A 40 4.80 1.25 3.19
CA VAL A 40 3.87 0.12 3.02
C VAL A 40 2.53 0.50 3.62
N ILE A 41 1.51 0.62 2.78
CA ILE A 41 0.16 1.05 3.18
C ILE A 41 -0.74 -0.18 3.37
N GLY A 42 -1.20 -0.35 4.61
CA GLY A 42 -2.19 -1.34 5.00
C GLY A 42 -3.60 -0.75 5.15
N MET A 43 -4.61 -1.52 4.76
CA MET A 43 -6.01 -1.19 5.04
C MET A 43 -6.32 -1.36 6.54
N SER A 44 -7.29 -0.61 7.06
CA SER A 44 -7.72 -0.76 8.46
C SER A 44 -8.13 -2.20 8.76
N PRO A 45 -7.65 -2.77 9.88
CA PRO A 45 -7.94 -4.13 10.24
C PRO A 45 -9.42 -4.29 10.62
N GLY A 46 -9.92 -5.50 10.43
CA GLY A 46 -11.28 -5.89 10.82
C GLY A 46 -11.41 -7.41 10.76
N ARG A 47 -12.60 -7.95 11.04
CA ARG A 47 -12.82 -9.42 11.04
C ARG A 47 -12.35 -10.12 9.75
N ARG A 48 -12.40 -9.42 8.60
CA ARG A 48 -12.02 -9.92 7.27
C ARG A 48 -10.73 -9.28 6.71
N HIS A 49 -10.12 -8.34 7.44
CA HIS A 49 -8.93 -7.61 7.03
C HIS A 49 -7.85 -7.80 8.09
N VAL A 50 -6.92 -8.72 7.84
CA VAL A 50 -5.78 -9.00 8.72
C VAL A 50 -4.51 -8.55 7.99
N THR A 51 -3.76 -7.64 8.62
CA THR A 51 -2.58 -6.95 8.06
C THR A 51 -1.31 -7.80 8.03
N LYS A 52 -1.41 -9.13 8.20
CA LYS A 52 -0.27 -10.05 8.23
C LYS A 52 0.68 -9.89 7.03
N PRO A 53 0.21 -9.83 5.77
CA PRO A 53 1.10 -9.59 4.63
C PRO A 53 1.86 -8.27 4.70
N VAL A 54 1.23 -7.19 5.21
CA VAL A 54 1.86 -5.88 5.36
C VAL A 54 3.06 -6.00 6.29
N CYS A 55 2.90 -6.66 7.45
CA CYS A 55 3.98 -6.86 8.39
C CYS A 55 5.13 -7.71 7.82
N ASP A 56 4.81 -8.76 7.06
CA ASP A 56 5.81 -9.64 6.46
C ASP A 56 6.53 -8.98 5.27
N ILE A 57 5.82 -8.18 4.46
CA ILE A 57 6.41 -7.35 3.40
C ILE A 57 7.36 -6.32 4.01
N THR A 58 6.91 -5.56 5.02
CA THR A 58 7.76 -4.60 5.72
C THR A 58 8.99 -5.28 6.30
N SER A 59 8.80 -6.41 6.97
CA SER A 59 9.91 -7.16 7.58
C SER A 59 10.88 -7.73 6.54
N GLY A 60 10.35 -8.21 5.40
CA GLY A 60 11.14 -8.67 4.26
C GLY A 60 11.98 -7.55 3.66
N LEU A 61 11.36 -6.42 3.35
CA LEU A 61 12.04 -5.24 2.81
C LEU A 61 13.11 -4.70 3.77
N ARG A 62 12.83 -4.66 5.08
CA ARG A 62 13.82 -4.24 6.09
C ARG A 62 14.99 -5.22 6.22
N ARG A 63 14.80 -6.50 5.90
CA ARG A 63 15.88 -7.51 5.89
C ARG A 63 16.82 -7.36 4.70
N GLU A 64 16.36 -6.80 3.58
CA GLU A 64 17.23 -6.43 2.45
C GLU A 64 18.25 -5.35 2.85
N GLY A 65 18.01 -4.66 3.98
CA GLY A 65 19.07 -4.45 4.98
C GLY A 65 20.31 -3.71 4.51
N ALA A 66 20.16 -2.61 3.77
CA ALA A 66 21.17 -1.53 3.63
C ALA A 66 20.73 -0.40 2.67
N GLU A 67 19.85 -0.68 1.71
CA GLU A 67 19.65 0.24 0.57
C GLU A 67 18.56 1.31 0.77
N PHE A 68 17.55 1.06 1.60
CA PHE A 68 16.43 1.99 1.79
C PHE A 68 15.70 1.79 3.12
N SER A 69 15.01 2.83 3.58
CA SER A 69 14.20 2.83 4.80
C SER A 69 12.72 2.55 4.50
N VAL A 70 12.05 1.81 5.38
CA VAL A 70 10.69 1.30 5.14
C VAL A 70 9.75 1.72 6.26
N THR A 71 8.88 2.69 5.97
CA THR A 71 7.76 3.07 6.83
C THR A 71 6.58 2.11 6.61
N THR A 72 5.78 1.85 7.63
CA THR A 72 4.47 1.20 7.48
C THR A 72 3.39 2.14 7.98
N LEU A 73 2.31 2.29 7.21
CA LEU A 73 1.13 3.05 7.60
C LEU A 73 -0.11 2.17 7.48
N VAL A 74 -0.87 2.03 8.55
CA VAL A 74 -2.20 1.42 8.52
C VAL A 74 -3.24 2.52 8.57
N LEU A 75 -4.02 2.64 7.51
CA LEU A 75 -4.96 3.75 7.35
C LEU A 75 -6.00 3.77 8.48
N ASN A 76 -6.41 4.98 8.85
CA ASN A 76 -7.50 5.25 9.78
C ASN A 76 -8.86 4.82 9.19
N ALA A 77 -9.11 5.19 7.94
CA ALA A 77 -10.33 4.89 7.19
C ALA A 77 -10.05 3.99 5.96
N GLY A 78 -9.35 2.88 6.16
CA GLY A 78 -8.98 1.92 5.12
C GLY A 78 -10.03 0.84 4.79
N SER A 79 -11.18 0.82 5.48
CA SER A 79 -12.29 -0.10 5.21
C SER A 79 -13.18 0.39 4.04
N GLY A 80 -14.17 -0.41 3.63
CA GLY A 80 -15.16 0.00 2.63
C GLY A 80 -14.57 0.29 1.24
N VAL A 81 -15.19 1.24 0.54
CA VAL A 81 -14.77 1.84 -0.74
C VAL A 81 -14.98 3.36 -0.63
N PRO A 82 -14.36 4.18 -1.50
CA PRO A 82 -14.59 5.62 -1.53
C PRO A 82 -16.08 5.96 -1.70
N ALA A 83 -16.54 7.07 -1.12
CA ALA A 83 -17.94 7.47 -1.18
C ALA A 83 -18.41 7.85 -2.60
N ASP A 84 -17.50 8.35 -3.42
CA ASP A 84 -17.69 8.70 -4.83
C ASP A 84 -17.52 7.51 -5.78
N SER A 85 -17.28 6.30 -5.25
CA SER A 85 -17.13 5.09 -6.04
C SER A 85 -18.49 4.64 -6.63
N PRO A 86 -18.53 4.19 -7.90
CA PRO A 86 -19.74 3.62 -8.49
C PRO A 86 -20.29 2.41 -7.73
N VAL A 87 -19.46 1.74 -6.94
CA VAL A 87 -19.85 0.58 -6.12
C VAL A 87 -20.19 0.94 -4.66
N ALA A 88 -20.16 2.22 -4.28
CA ALA A 88 -20.44 2.69 -2.93
C ALA A 88 -21.81 2.24 -2.42
N GLY A 89 -22.85 2.32 -3.27
CA GLY A 89 -24.22 1.90 -2.94
C GLY A 89 -24.38 0.41 -2.64
N HIS A 90 -23.40 -0.42 -2.99
CA HIS A 90 -23.41 -1.87 -2.74
C HIS A 90 -22.61 -2.26 -1.49
N VAL A 91 -21.97 -1.31 -0.81
CA VAL A 91 -21.10 -1.57 0.34
C VAL A 91 -21.78 -1.09 1.62
N LEU A 92 -22.21 -2.03 2.46
CA LEU A 92 -22.67 -1.74 3.83
C LEU A 92 -21.45 -1.46 4.73
N GLY A 93 -21.35 -0.25 5.29
CA GLY A 93 -20.35 0.10 6.30
C GLY A 93 -19.70 1.48 6.12
N ALA A 94 -18.56 1.68 6.78
CA ALA A 94 -17.80 2.93 6.71
C ALA A 94 -17.13 3.12 5.34
N TYR A 95 -17.06 4.36 4.89
CA TYR A 95 -16.37 4.74 3.66
C TYR A 95 -14.85 4.69 3.80
N PHE A 96 -14.18 4.43 2.67
CA PHE A 96 -12.74 4.57 2.55
C PHE A 96 -12.37 6.05 2.47
N GLY A 97 -11.28 6.44 3.12
CA GLY A 97 -10.76 7.80 3.08
C GLY A 97 -9.33 7.92 3.57
N LEU A 98 -8.77 9.11 3.37
CA LEU A 98 -7.47 9.53 3.86
C LEU A 98 -7.63 10.83 4.63
N THR A 99 -6.86 10.99 5.70
CA THR A 99 -6.70 12.26 6.40
C THR A 99 -5.58 13.08 5.77
N GLU A 100 -5.61 14.41 5.93
CA GLU A 100 -4.51 15.30 5.48
C GLU A 100 -3.15 14.88 6.04
N LYS A 101 -3.12 14.42 7.30
CA LYS A 101 -1.91 13.87 7.92
C LYS A 101 -1.40 12.64 7.18
N GLU A 102 -2.27 11.70 6.81
CA GLU A 102 -1.89 10.52 6.06
C GLU A 102 -1.41 10.87 4.65
N ILE A 103 -2.03 11.84 3.98
CA ILE A 103 -1.60 12.30 2.65
C ILE A 103 -0.18 12.87 2.73
N ALA A 104 0.07 13.81 3.64
CA ALA A 104 1.40 14.40 3.84
C ALA A 104 2.45 13.33 4.21
N GLN A 105 2.06 12.35 5.03
CA GLN A 105 2.92 11.23 5.42
C GLN A 105 3.22 10.27 4.27
N ILE A 106 2.34 10.14 3.28
CA ILE A 106 2.57 9.31 2.08
C ILE A 106 3.48 10.06 1.11
N GLU A 107 3.21 11.34 0.84
CA GLU A 107 3.92 12.11 -0.19
C GLU A 107 5.39 12.40 0.14
N GLN A 108 5.81 12.32 1.41
CA GLN A 108 7.23 12.41 1.76
C GLN A 108 8.06 11.22 1.23
N HIS A 109 7.43 10.09 0.87
CA HIS A 109 8.13 8.88 0.43
C HIS A 109 8.37 8.84 -1.08
N LYS A 110 9.44 8.14 -1.48
CA LYS A 110 9.76 7.94 -2.92
C LYS A 110 8.82 6.94 -3.59
N VAL A 111 8.41 5.89 -2.87
CA VAL A 111 7.50 4.84 -3.39
C VAL A 111 6.55 4.32 -2.32
N ALA A 112 5.29 4.12 -2.70
CA ALA A 112 4.27 3.50 -1.87
C ALA A 112 3.97 2.06 -2.33
N ILE A 113 3.77 1.15 -1.38
CA ILE A 113 3.21 -0.18 -1.62
C ILE A 113 1.77 -0.17 -1.14
N LEU A 114 0.81 -0.36 -2.05
CA LEU A 114 -0.62 -0.32 -1.75
C LEU A 114 -1.16 -1.74 -1.63
N HIS A 115 -1.31 -2.24 -0.39
CA HIS A 115 -1.76 -3.62 -0.16
C HIS A 115 -3.28 -3.73 -0.05
N HIS A 116 -3.89 -4.52 -0.95
CA HIS A 116 -5.34 -4.66 -1.09
C HIS A 116 -5.84 -6.11 -1.07
N GLY A 117 -7.16 -6.25 -0.94
CA GLY A 117 -7.84 -7.54 -0.82
C GLY A 117 -8.22 -8.20 -2.14
N ASN A 118 -9.31 -8.97 -2.11
CA ASN A 118 -9.70 -9.89 -3.19
C ASN A 118 -10.88 -9.39 -4.06
N VAL A 119 -11.28 -8.12 -3.95
CA VAL A 119 -12.43 -7.59 -4.71
C VAL A 119 -11.89 -6.57 -5.71
N ARG A 120 -11.90 -6.92 -7.01
CA ARG A 120 -11.25 -6.14 -8.08
C ARG A 120 -11.69 -4.67 -8.06
N SER A 121 -12.98 -4.40 -8.10
CA SER A 121 -13.53 -3.04 -8.06
C SER A 121 -13.09 -2.26 -6.81
N HIS A 122 -12.98 -2.92 -5.65
CA HIS A 122 -12.51 -2.26 -4.43
C HIS A 122 -11.02 -1.92 -4.52
N VAL A 123 -10.21 -2.80 -5.10
CA VAL A 123 -8.77 -2.53 -5.29
C VAL A 123 -8.61 -1.31 -6.17
N VAL A 124 -9.21 -1.32 -7.36
CA VAL A 124 -9.06 -0.22 -8.33
C VAL A 124 -9.55 1.11 -7.75
N GLN A 125 -10.72 1.14 -7.12
CA GLN A 125 -11.28 2.38 -6.58
C GLN A 125 -10.48 2.94 -5.40
N LYS A 126 -9.88 2.07 -4.56
CA LYS A 126 -8.99 2.54 -3.49
C LYS A 126 -7.66 3.04 -4.02
N VAL A 127 -7.07 2.35 -5.01
CA VAL A 127 -5.84 2.82 -5.65
C VAL A 127 -6.07 4.18 -6.31
N ARG A 128 -7.18 4.36 -7.04
CA ARG A 128 -7.59 5.66 -7.58
C ARG A 128 -7.62 6.71 -6.48
N PHE A 129 -8.41 6.46 -5.41
CA PHE A 129 -8.60 7.44 -4.36
C PHE A 129 -7.28 7.84 -3.68
N ILE A 130 -6.40 6.87 -3.39
CA ILE A 130 -5.10 7.16 -2.79
C ILE A 130 -4.27 8.06 -3.71
N LEU A 131 -4.16 7.72 -4.99
CA LEU A 131 -3.29 8.43 -5.95
C LEU A 131 -3.89 9.72 -6.50
N GLU A 132 -5.21 9.91 -6.37
CA GLU A 132 -5.88 11.19 -6.59
C GLU A 132 -5.48 12.22 -5.53
N HIS A 133 -5.31 11.77 -4.29
CA HIS A 133 -4.96 12.65 -3.18
C HIS A 133 -3.44 12.81 -3.04
N ALA A 134 -2.68 11.71 -3.13
CA ALA A 134 -1.23 11.67 -2.94
C ALA A 134 -0.45 11.50 -4.26
N ASN A 135 0.45 12.43 -4.56
CA ASN A 135 1.35 12.36 -5.70
C ASN A 135 2.58 11.49 -5.39
N ILE A 136 2.46 10.18 -5.61
CA ILE A 136 3.53 9.21 -5.34
C ILE A 136 3.61 8.12 -6.42
N LYS A 137 4.81 7.56 -6.61
CA LYS A 137 5.00 6.31 -7.37
C LYS A 137 4.50 5.14 -6.53
N ALA A 138 3.65 4.29 -7.09
CA ALA A 138 3.01 3.20 -6.33
C ALA A 138 3.22 1.82 -6.94
N ILE A 139 3.33 0.82 -6.08
CA ILE A 139 3.27 -0.60 -6.43
C ILE A 139 1.99 -1.16 -5.83
N VAL A 140 1.12 -1.72 -6.64
CA VAL A 140 -0.14 -2.32 -6.15
C VAL A 140 0.11 -3.77 -5.80
N VAL A 141 -0.13 -4.14 -4.54
CA VAL A 141 -0.06 -5.52 -4.07
C VAL A 141 -1.47 -6.00 -3.74
N SER A 142 -1.95 -7.05 -4.40
CA SER A 142 -3.35 -7.49 -4.25
C SER A 142 -3.50 -9.00 -4.14
N GLN A 143 -4.58 -9.45 -3.52
CA GLN A 143 -4.96 -10.86 -3.59
C GLN A 143 -5.55 -11.20 -4.96
N VAL A 144 -6.48 -10.36 -5.44
CA VAL A 144 -7.12 -10.54 -6.75
C VAL A 144 -6.17 -10.13 -7.88
N PRO A 145 -6.10 -10.89 -8.99
CA PRO A 145 -5.37 -10.46 -10.17
C PRO A 145 -6.02 -9.22 -10.78
N ILE A 146 -5.19 -8.20 -11.04
CA ILE A 146 -5.54 -6.99 -11.79
C ILE A 146 -4.39 -6.66 -12.76
N ASP A 147 -4.68 -5.87 -13.78
CA ASP A 147 -3.69 -5.36 -14.74
C ASP A 147 -3.67 -3.83 -14.82
N PHE A 148 -2.83 -3.28 -15.70
CA PHE A 148 -2.73 -1.82 -15.88
C PHE A 148 -3.96 -1.24 -16.57
N GLU A 149 -4.63 -2.02 -17.43
CA GLU A 149 -5.85 -1.66 -18.14
C GLU A 149 -7.04 -1.48 -17.19
N ASP A 150 -7.17 -2.36 -16.19
CA ASP A 150 -8.15 -2.24 -15.10
C ASP A 150 -8.02 -0.89 -14.40
N LEU A 151 -6.78 -0.45 -14.15
CA LEU A 151 -6.47 0.82 -13.47
C LEU A 151 -6.68 2.03 -14.40
N ALA A 152 -6.18 1.96 -15.62
CA ALA A 152 -6.25 3.05 -16.59
C ALA A 152 -7.69 3.38 -16.97
N LYS A 153 -8.58 2.38 -17.06
CA LYS A 153 -10.03 2.59 -17.28
C LYS A 153 -10.68 3.49 -16.24
N GLU A 154 -10.18 3.49 -15.01
CA GLU A 154 -10.67 4.31 -13.91
C GLU A 154 -9.93 5.65 -13.77
N GLY A 155 -9.11 6.02 -14.76
CA GLY A 155 -8.39 7.29 -14.78
C GLY A 155 -7.09 7.29 -13.96
N ILE A 156 -6.59 6.11 -13.59
CA ILE A 156 -5.34 5.97 -12.83
C ILE A 156 -4.17 5.98 -13.80
N ARG A 157 -3.19 6.86 -13.56
CA ARG A 157 -1.94 6.88 -14.31
C ARG A 157 -1.16 5.60 -14.02
N THR A 158 -0.64 4.95 -15.06
CA THR A 158 0.21 3.77 -14.90
C THR A 158 1.45 3.83 -15.79
N ALA A 159 2.47 3.04 -15.47
CA ALA A 159 3.72 3.01 -16.22
C ALA A 159 3.62 2.33 -17.60
N ALA A 160 2.58 1.52 -17.85
CA ALA A 160 2.42 0.79 -19.12
C ALA A 160 1.19 1.24 -19.94
N VAL A 161 0.11 1.66 -19.27
CA VAL A 161 -1.14 2.06 -19.90
C VAL A 161 -1.61 3.39 -19.30
N MET A 162 -1.51 4.47 -20.08
CA MET A 162 -1.99 5.77 -19.65
C MET A 162 -3.48 5.96 -20.00
N PRO A 163 -4.34 6.41 -19.07
CA PRO A 163 -5.64 6.97 -19.43
C PRO A 163 -5.52 8.16 -20.40
N PRO A 164 -6.58 8.44 -21.17
CA PRO A 164 -6.69 9.69 -21.91
C PRO A 164 -6.51 10.92 -20.99
N PRO A 165 -5.91 12.03 -21.48
CA PRO A 165 -5.67 13.22 -20.66
C PRO A 165 -6.95 13.79 -20.02
N ASP A 166 -8.07 13.77 -20.73
CA ASP A 166 -9.39 14.23 -20.29
C ASP A 166 -10.04 13.32 -19.22
N ARG A 167 -9.52 12.11 -19.04
CA ARG A 167 -10.03 11.10 -18.08
C ARG A 167 -9.06 10.79 -16.95
N THR A 168 -7.90 11.44 -16.93
CA THR A 168 -6.90 11.21 -15.89
C THR A 168 -7.37 11.84 -14.58
N LYS A 169 -7.44 11.03 -13.51
CA LYS A 169 -7.91 11.45 -12.18
C LYS A 169 -6.80 11.50 -11.14
N THR A 170 -5.70 10.77 -11.35
CA THR A 170 -4.66 10.62 -10.32
C THR A 170 -3.49 11.57 -10.53
N LYS A 171 -2.97 12.09 -9.42
CA LYS A 171 -1.69 12.81 -9.37
C LYS A 171 -0.53 11.82 -9.40
N GLY A 172 -0.60 10.78 -8.54
CA GLY A 172 0.36 9.68 -8.50
C GLY A 172 0.24 8.71 -9.67
N ILE A 173 1.17 7.76 -9.73
CA ILE A 173 1.32 6.80 -10.83
C ILE A 173 1.59 5.37 -10.31
N VAL A 174 0.92 4.38 -10.88
CA VAL A 174 1.21 2.97 -10.60
C VAL A 174 2.35 2.48 -11.49
N MET A 175 3.44 2.06 -10.87
CA MET A 175 4.67 1.62 -11.54
C MET A 175 4.74 0.11 -11.75
N ASP A 176 4.14 -0.67 -10.85
CA ASP A 176 4.18 -2.14 -10.91
C ASP A 176 2.99 -2.76 -10.13
N ILE A 177 2.69 -4.03 -10.42
CA ILE A 177 1.58 -4.77 -9.81
C ILE A 177 2.06 -6.17 -9.41
N VAL A 178 1.82 -6.55 -8.14
CA VAL A 178 2.08 -7.90 -7.63
C VAL A 178 0.79 -8.50 -7.09
N SER A 179 0.17 -9.37 -7.87
CA SER A 179 -1.06 -10.07 -7.47
C SER A 179 -0.79 -11.45 -6.84
N GLY A 180 -1.80 -12.01 -6.17
CA GLY A 180 -1.74 -13.30 -5.50
C GLY A 180 -1.24 -13.25 -4.05
N VAL A 181 -1.20 -12.07 -3.43
CA VAL A 181 -0.84 -11.91 -2.01
C VAL A 181 -2.09 -11.96 -1.14
N THR A 182 -2.32 -13.11 -0.50
CA THR A 182 -3.53 -13.37 0.28
C THR A 182 -3.54 -12.66 1.64
N ARG A 183 -4.63 -11.95 1.94
CA ARG A 183 -4.84 -11.31 3.26
C ARG A 183 -4.79 -12.33 4.39
N GLY A 184 -4.19 -11.95 5.52
CA GLY A 184 -4.13 -12.79 6.72
C GLY A 184 -3.22 -14.01 6.61
N GLN A 185 -2.50 -14.18 5.51
CA GLN A 185 -1.53 -15.26 5.32
C GLN A 185 -0.12 -14.68 5.16
N THR A 186 0.88 -15.46 5.54
CA THR A 186 2.27 -15.14 5.24
C THR A 186 2.47 -15.27 3.72
N PRO A 187 2.95 -14.23 3.01
CA PRO A 187 3.23 -14.34 1.59
C PRO A 187 4.32 -15.38 1.34
N GLY A 188 4.20 -16.15 0.26
CA GLY A 188 5.25 -17.09 -0.16
C GLY A 188 6.55 -16.36 -0.49
N ARG A 189 7.69 -17.06 -0.42
CA ARG A 189 9.02 -16.49 -0.70
C ARG A 189 9.09 -15.85 -2.09
N GLU A 190 8.51 -16.49 -3.09
CA GLU A 190 8.44 -15.97 -4.46
C GLU A 190 7.71 -14.61 -4.52
N LYS A 191 6.56 -14.50 -3.86
CA LYS A 191 5.80 -13.24 -3.81
C LYS A 191 6.50 -12.13 -3.05
N LEU A 192 7.20 -12.45 -1.96
CA LEU A 192 8.05 -11.47 -1.29
C LEU A 192 9.18 -10.98 -2.22
N ALA A 193 9.82 -11.89 -2.94
CA ALA A 193 10.87 -11.54 -3.91
C ALA A 193 10.33 -10.71 -5.08
N GLU A 194 9.12 -10.97 -5.58
CA GLU A 194 8.44 -10.12 -6.56
C GLU A 194 8.24 -8.69 -6.04
N VAL A 195 7.70 -8.53 -4.82
CA VAL A 195 7.51 -7.22 -4.20
C VAL A 195 8.84 -6.47 -4.04
N ILE A 196 9.88 -7.14 -3.55
CA ILE A 196 11.22 -6.56 -3.40
C ILE A 196 11.75 -6.10 -4.76
N ARG A 197 11.69 -6.95 -5.80
CA ARG A 197 12.15 -6.59 -7.15
C ARG A 197 11.40 -5.38 -7.72
N ALA A 198 10.08 -5.31 -7.53
CA ALA A 198 9.28 -4.17 -7.96
C ALA A 198 9.72 -2.87 -7.26
N VAL A 199 9.92 -2.91 -5.93
CA VAL A 199 10.40 -1.76 -5.15
C VAL A 199 11.76 -1.29 -5.65
N MET A 200 12.69 -2.23 -5.82
CA MET A 200 14.04 -1.95 -6.29
C MET A 200 14.08 -1.34 -7.68
N LYS A 201 13.25 -1.84 -8.59
CA LYS A 201 13.09 -1.28 -9.94
C LYS A 201 12.63 0.17 -9.87
N VAL A 202 11.65 0.48 -9.02
CA VAL A 202 11.11 1.84 -8.88
C VAL A 202 12.14 2.77 -8.24
N LEU A 203 12.83 2.34 -7.18
CA LEU A 203 13.86 3.14 -6.50
C LEU A 203 15.08 3.44 -7.38
N LYS A 204 15.44 2.52 -8.29
CA LYS A 204 16.57 2.68 -9.22
C LYS A 204 16.19 3.40 -10.53
N SER A 205 14.89 3.62 -10.78
CA SER A 205 14.46 4.35 -11.98
C SER A 205 14.80 5.84 -11.84
N PRO A 206 15.35 6.49 -12.89
CA PRO A 206 15.59 7.93 -12.86
C PRO A 206 14.30 8.68 -12.50
N THR A 207 14.43 9.70 -11.65
CA THR A 207 13.34 10.64 -11.33
C THR A 207 13.02 11.56 -12.48
#